data_AF-A0A2T4S585-F1
#
_entry.id   AF-A0A2T4S585-F1
#
_cell.length_a   1.000
_cell.length_b   1.000
_cell.length_c   1.000
_cell.angle_alpha   90.00
_cell.angle_beta   90.00
_cell.angle_gamma   90.00
#
_symmetry.space_group_name_H-M   'P 1'
#
loop_
_entity.id
_entity.type
_entity.pdbx_description
1 polymer ?
#
loop_
_entity_poly.entity_id
_entity_poly.type
_entity_poly.pdbx_seq_one_letter_code
_entity_poly.pdbx_strand_id
1 'polypeptide(L)'
;AEHHLSHLSELEYEQVQQQEQIIKEKLNQLLEHNQIDVQGSDAEAVFNAHRQWLKLMSGQYSEGYHQAMADLYITDDRFKKYYDDLVGKQDAAECLSQIIKAYTE
;
A
#
# COMPACT_ATOMS: atom_id res chain seq x y z
N ALA A 1 -24.03 22.80 5.92
CA ALA A 1 -23.53 21.78 4.97
C ALA A 1 -22.00 21.77 4.93
N GLU A 2 -21.35 22.94 4.86
CA GLU A 2 -19.88 23.07 4.75
C GLU A 2 -19.08 22.41 5.88
N HIS A 3 -19.49 22.57 7.15
CA HIS A 3 -18.81 21.94 8.29
C HIS A 3 -18.87 20.40 8.32
N HIS A 4 -19.87 19.78 7.67
CA HIS A 4 -19.98 18.32 7.64
C HIS A 4 -19.03 17.71 6.60
N LEU A 5 -18.89 18.35 5.44
CA LEU A 5 -17.95 17.92 4.39
C LEU A 5 -16.49 18.09 4.84
N SER A 6 -16.15 19.20 5.51
CA SER A 6 -14.77 19.42 6.00
C SER A 6 -14.35 18.36 7.03
N HIS A 7 -15.29 17.91 7.86
CA HIS A 7 -15.03 16.86 8.84
C HIS A 7 -14.89 15.48 8.19
N LEU A 8 -15.69 15.18 7.16
CA LEU A 8 -15.52 13.95 6.38
C LEU A 8 -14.16 13.90 5.68
N SER A 9 -13.72 15.01 5.08
CA SER A 9 -12.40 15.08 4.44
C SER A 9 -11.23 14.93 5.43
N GLU A 10 -11.40 15.41 6.65
CA GLU A 10 -10.40 15.26 7.72
C GLU A 10 -10.30 13.79 8.17
N LEU A 11 -11.44 13.13 8.39
CA LEU A 11 -11.49 11.70 8.72
C LEU A 11 -10.95 10.82 7.58
N GLU A 12 -11.25 11.14 6.33
CA GLU A 12 -10.70 10.43 5.17
C GLU A 12 -9.18 10.61 5.08
N TYR A 13 -8.68 11.82 5.35
CA TYR A 13 -7.25 12.09 5.38
C TYR A 13 -6.54 11.31 6.50
N GLU A 14 -7.10 11.30 7.71
CA GLU A 14 -6.58 10.51 8.83
C GLU A 14 -6.55 9.01 8.50
N GLN A 15 -7.60 8.50 7.83
CA GLN A 15 -7.64 7.11 7.40
C GLN A 15 -6.56 6.79 6.35
N VAL A 16 -6.35 7.67 5.37
CA VAL A 16 -5.27 7.52 4.38
C VAL A 16 -3.92 7.44 5.08
N GLN A 17 -3.64 8.37 6.01
CA GLN A 17 -2.39 8.40 6.77
C GLN A 17 -2.21 7.14 7.63
N GLN A 18 -3.29 6.66 8.27
CA GLN A 18 -3.25 5.43 9.05
C GLN A 18 -2.91 4.21 8.18
N GLN A 19 -3.53 4.08 7.00
CA GLN A 19 -3.23 2.97 6.10
C GLN A 19 -1.80 3.06 5.56
N GLU A 20 -1.34 4.25 5.19
CA GLU A 20 0.04 4.51 4.73
C GLU A 20 1.08 4.12 5.80
N GLN A 21 0.80 4.44 7.07
CA GLN A 21 1.66 4.08 8.18
C GLN A 21 1.73 2.56 8.40
N ILE A 22 0.61 1.85 8.30
CA ILE A 22 0.58 0.38 8.39
C ILE A 22 1.42 -0.23 7.26
N ILE A 23 1.24 0.25 6.03
CA ILE A 23 2.00 -0.22 4.86
C ILE A 23 3.49 -0.03 5.11
N LYS A 24 3.90 1.18 5.55
CA LYS A 24 5.28 1.50 5.86
C LYS A 24 5.89 0.57 6.92
N GLU A 25 5.22 0.42 8.06
CA GLU A 25 5.71 -0.39 9.17
C GLU A 25 5.85 -1.86 8.81
N LYS A 26 4.84 -2.42 8.12
CA LYS A 26 4.80 -3.83 7.77
C LYS A 26 5.74 -4.19 6.63
N LEU A 27 5.86 -3.33 5.62
CA LEU A 27 6.91 -3.49 4.61
C LEU A 27 8.31 -3.40 5.24
N ASN A 28 8.52 -2.48 6.19
CA ASN A 28 9.79 -2.39 6.90
C ASN A 28 10.14 -3.70 7.62
N GLN A 29 9.16 -4.31 8.32
CA GLN A 29 9.32 -5.58 9.02
C GLN A 29 9.62 -6.74 8.06
N LEU A 30 8.86 -6.87 6.97
CA LEU A 30 9.08 -7.91 5.96
C LEU A 30 10.49 -7.83 5.34
N LEU A 31 10.99 -6.62 5.12
CA LEU A 31 12.34 -6.39 4.58
C LEU A 31 13.48 -6.61 5.59
N GLU A 32 13.19 -6.89 6.87
CA GLU A 32 14.21 -7.33 7.84
C GLU A 32 14.55 -8.82 7.70
N HIS A 33 13.71 -9.57 6.99
CA HIS A 33 13.90 -10.99 6.73
C HIS A 33 14.57 -11.23 5.38
N ASN A 34 15.35 -12.31 5.27
CA ASN A 34 16.02 -12.68 4.01
C ASN A 34 15.04 -13.12 2.90
N GLN A 35 13.83 -13.51 3.26
CA GLN A 35 12.78 -13.95 2.34
C GLN A 35 11.45 -13.34 2.80
N ILE A 36 10.65 -12.89 1.83
CA ILE A 36 9.32 -12.34 2.06
C ILE A 36 8.37 -13.50 2.32
N ASP A 37 7.81 -13.57 3.53
CA ASP A 37 6.72 -14.49 3.83
C ASP A 37 5.39 -13.89 3.38
N VAL A 38 5.03 -14.12 2.11
CA VAL A 38 3.79 -13.64 1.50
C VAL A 38 2.52 -14.27 2.09
N GLN A 39 2.63 -15.31 2.93
CA GLN A 39 1.49 -15.91 3.63
C GLN A 39 1.45 -15.50 5.11
N GLY A 40 2.43 -14.72 5.55
CA GLY A 40 2.54 -14.23 6.91
C GLY A 40 1.54 -13.10 7.21
N SER A 41 1.29 -12.88 8.49
CA SER A 41 0.35 -11.85 8.96
C SER A 41 0.75 -10.43 8.53
N ASP A 42 2.05 -10.16 8.36
CA ASP A 42 2.52 -8.85 7.92
C ASP A 42 2.22 -8.61 6.44
N ALA A 43 2.33 -9.64 5.59
CA ALA A 43 1.96 -9.55 4.17
C ALA A 43 0.44 -9.33 4.02
N GLU A 44 -0.37 -10.06 4.78
CA GLU A 44 -1.82 -9.86 4.82
C GLU A 44 -2.19 -8.43 5.27
N ALA A 45 -1.50 -7.91 6.29
CA ALA A 45 -1.71 -6.56 6.79
C ALA A 45 -1.35 -5.50 5.72
N VAL A 46 -0.23 -5.66 5.01
CA VAL A 46 0.16 -4.78 3.88
C VAL A 46 -0.91 -4.81 2.80
N PHE A 47 -1.35 -6.00 2.38
CA PHE A 47 -2.34 -6.13 1.31
C PHE A 47 -3.64 -5.41 1.64
N ASN A 48 -4.18 -5.66 2.84
CA ASN A 48 -5.45 -5.09 3.27
C ASN A 48 -5.36 -3.57 3.46
N ALA A 49 -4.28 -3.08 4.07
CA ALA A 49 -4.06 -1.64 4.25
C ALA A 49 -3.92 -0.93 2.89
N HIS A 50 -3.14 -1.50 1.97
CA HIS A 50 -2.93 -0.92 0.64
C HIS A 50 -4.21 -0.91 -0.21
N ARG A 51 -5.02 -1.97 -0.13
CA ARG A 51 -6.35 -2.01 -0.74
C ARG A 51 -7.24 -0.88 -0.23
N GLN A 52 -7.27 -0.65 1.08
CA GLN A 52 -8.05 0.44 1.67
C GLN A 52 -7.49 1.81 1.29
N TRP A 53 -6.17 1.97 1.28
CA TRP A 53 -5.49 3.19 0.85
C TRP A 53 -5.84 3.56 -0.60
N LEU A 54 -5.78 2.59 -1.53
CA LEU A 54 -6.17 2.80 -2.93
C LEU A 54 -7.65 3.18 -3.07
N LYS A 55 -8.53 2.54 -2.29
CA LYS A 55 -9.96 2.87 -2.29
C LYS A 55 -10.22 4.31 -1.86
N LEU A 56 -9.53 4.78 -0.82
CA LEU A 56 -9.64 6.15 -0.32
C LEU A 56 -9.06 7.16 -1.33
N MET A 57 -7.87 6.88 -1.87
CA MET A 57 -7.14 7.79 -2.76
C MET A 57 -7.74 7.90 -4.16
N SER A 58 -8.27 6.81 -4.70
CA SER A 58 -8.84 6.78 -6.06
C SER A 58 -10.37 6.85 -6.09
N GLY A 59 -11.03 6.76 -4.92
CA GLY A 59 -12.50 6.73 -4.79
C GLY A 59 -13.16 5.43 -5.25
N GLN A 60 -12.39 4.48 -5.77
CA GLN A 60 -12.88 3.18 -6.24
C GLN A 60 -11.85 2.07 -6.01
N TYR A 61 -12.27 0.82 -6.14
CA TYR A 61 -11.36 -0.31 -6.02
C TYR A 61 -11.84 -1.50 -6.86
N SER A 62 -10.89 -2.16 -7.52
CA SER A 62 -11.04 -3.50 -8.08
C SER A 62 -9.72 -4.25 -7.96
N GLU A 63 -9.77 -5.59 -7.98
CA GLU A 63 -8.56 -6.43 -7.97
C GLU A 63 -7.69 -6.17 -9.20
N GLY A 64 -8.29 -6.04 -10.39
CA GLY A 64 -7.56 -5.71 -11.62
C GLY A 64 -6.86 -4.34 -11.57
N TYR A 65 -7.46 -3.35 -10.90
CA TYR A 65 -6.78 -2.08 -10.65
C TYR A 65 -5.58 -2.28 -9.70
N HIS A 66 -5.74 -3.06 -8.64
CA HIS A 66 -4.68 -3.37 -7.69
C HIS A 66 -3.49 -4.07 -8.38
N GLN A 67 -3.76 -5.05 -9.23
CA GLN A 67 -2.75 -5.75 -10.05
C GLN A 67 -2.02 -4.81 -11.00
N ALA A 68 -2.75 -3.96 -11.72
CA ALA A 68 -2.14 -2.98 -12.62
C ALA A 68 -1.19 -2.03 -11.87
N MET A 69 -1.53 -1.63 -10.64
CA MET A 69 -0.63 -0.83 -9.80
C MET A 69 0.62 -1.61 -9.41
N ALA A 70 0.50 -2.90 -9.05
CA ALA A 70 1.65 -3.74 -8.72
C ALA A 70 2.67 -3.84 -9.88
N ASP A 71 2.21 -3.87 -11.13
CA ASP A 71 3.10 -3.82 -12.29
C ASP A 71 3.76 -2.45 -12.48
N LEU A 72 3.03 -1.36 -12.27
CA LEU A 72 3.62 -0.01 -12.32
C LEU A 72 4.71 0.19 -11.27
N TYR A 73 4.54 -0.37 -10.07
CA TYR A 73 5.50 -0.23 -8.96
C TYR A 73 6.89 -0.79 -9.27
N ILE A 74 7.00 -1.69 -10.26
CA ILE A 74 8.29 -2.29 -10.67
C ILE A 74 8.72 -1.87 -12.08
N THR A 75 7.85 -1.22 -12.85
CA THR A 75 8.14 -0.81 -14.24
C THR A 75 8.31 0.70 -14.42
N ASP A 76 7.82 1.52 -13.50
CA ASP A 76 7.94 2.98 -13.54
C ASP A 76 8.61 3.51 -12.26
N ASP A 77 9.78 4.11 -12.45
CA ASP A 77 10.65 4.58 -11.36
C ASP A 77 9.95 5.57 -10.41
N ARG A 78 8.94 6.32 -10.88
CA ARG A 78 8.24 7.30 -10.04
C ARG A 78 7.43 6.62 -8.94
N PHE A 79 6.75 5.53 -9.30
CA PHE A 79 5.97 4.76 -8.35
C PHE A 79 6.85 3.89 -7.48
N LYS A 80 7.90 3.28 -8.06
CA LYS A 80 8.91 2.57 -7.30
C LYS A 80 9.49 3.43 -6.19
N LYS A 81 9.96 4.63 -6.56
CA LYS A 81 10.60 5.57 -5.64
C LYS A 81 9.71 5.94 -4.46
N TYR A 82 8.40 6.05 -4.65
CA TYR A 82 7.50 6.42 -3.57
C TYR A 82 7.53 5.42 -2.41
N TYR A 83 7.44 4.11 -2.67
CA TYR A 83 7.46 3.12 -1.58
C TYR A 83 8.86 2.92 -1.00
N ASP A 84 9.89 2.99 -1.84
CA ASP A 84 11.29 2.92 -1.37
C ASP A 84 11.60 4.10 -0.43
N ASP A 85 11.15 5.31 -0.76
CA ASP A 85 11.31 6.50 0.08
C ASP A 85 10.42 6.44 1.34
N LEU A 86 9.18 5.95 1.21
CA LEU A 86 8.23 5.82 2.32
C LEU A 86 8.81 4.95 3.44
N VAL A 87 9.41 3.80 3.06
CA VAL A 87 10.03 2.85 3.99
C VAL A 87 11.46 3.25 4.35
N GLY A 88 12.17 3.93 3.44
CA GLY A 88 13.59 4.24 3.57
C GLY A 88 14.52 3.05 3.27
N LYS A 89 14.01 2.05 2.54
CA LYS A 89 14.73 0.83 2.13
C LYS A 89 14.49 0.60 0.64
N GLN A 90 15.51 0.13 -0.08
CA GLN A 90 15.33 -0.37 -1.43
C GLN A 90 14.46 -1.64 -1.41
N ASP A 91 13.86 -1.96 -2.56
CA ASP A 91 13.02 -3.15 -2.78
C ASP A 91 11.67 -3.15 -2.03
N ALA A 92 11.26 -2.01 -1.47
CA ALA A 92 9.96 -1.89 -0.80
C ALA A 92 8.81 -1.94 -1.81
N ALA A 93 8.99 -1.29 -2.97
CA ALA A 93 8.03 -1.37 -4.07
C ALA A 93 7.91 -2.80 -4.63
N GLU A 94 9.03 -3.49 -4.80
CA GLU A 94 9.07 -4.90 -5.22
C GLU A 94 8.39 -5.82 -4.21
N CYS A 95 8.62 -5.61 -2.91
CA CYS A 95 7.97 -6.36 -1.84
C CYS A 95 6.45 -6.18 -1.89
N LEU A 96 5.99 -4.92 -2.00
CA LEU A 96 4.57 -4.61 -2.14
C LEU A 96 3.98 -5.25 -3.40
N SER A 97 4.67 -5.17 -4.55
CA SER A 97 4.23 -5.78 -5.81
C SER A 97 4.05 -7.30 -5.68
N GLN A 98 4.99 -8.00 -5.05
CA GLN A 98 4.91 -9.44 -4.81
C GLN A 98 3.71 -9.82 -3.94
N ILE A 99 3.47 -9.06 -2.86
CA ILE A 99 2.32 -9.27 -1.98
C ILE A 99 1.02 -9.07 -2.75
N ILE A 100 0.88 -7.97 -3.49
CA ILE A 100 -0.36 -7.69 -4.24
C ILE A 100 -0.65 -8.83 -5.21
N LYS A 101 0.36 -9.28 -5.97
CA LYS A 101 0.20 -10.38 -6.92
C LYS A 101 -0.25 -11.66 -6.22
N ALA A 102 0.40 -12.05 -5.13
CA ALA A 102 0.05 -13.26 -4.38
C ALA A 102 -1.39 -13.28 -3.85
N TYR A 103 -1.99 -12.11 -3.54
CA TYR A 103 -3.35 -12.00 -2.99
C TYR A 103 -4.43 -11.64 -4.02
N THR A 104 -4.06 -11.41 -5.28
CA THR A 104 -5.01 -11.08 -6.36
C THR A 104 -4.95 -12.05 -7.54
N GLU A 105 -4.10 -13.07 -7.46
CA GLU A 105 -4.04 -14.19 -8.41
C GLU A 105 -5.36 -14.98 -8.52
#